data_AF-A0A6B2CNC1-F1
#
_entry.id   AF-A0A6B2CNC1-F1
#
_cell.length_a   1.000
_cell.length_b   1.000
_cell.length_c   1.000
_cell.angle_alpha   90.00
_cell.angle_beta   90.00
_cell.angle_gamma   90.00
#
_symmetry.space_group_name_H-M   'P 1'
#
loop_
_entity.id
_entity.type
_entity.pdbx_description
1 polymer ?
#
loop_
_entity_poly.entity_id
_entity_poly.type
_entity_poly.pdbx_seq_one_letter_code
_entity_poly.pdbx_strand_id
1 'polypeptide(L)'
;MAKGAYTVYKALLELLGLRQLDVYRKSRGSPSDVIRVLEPSSRKVINIDLGTTRESLTYEEFLAKVKEAAEKQGIRISDRSWSTAMAKVKSMKERAKASQA
;
A
#
# COMPACT_ATOMS: atom_id res chain seq x y z
N MET A 1 -11.45 21.63 -2.58
CA MET A 1 -10.92 20.44 -1.87
C MET A 1 -10.67 19.36 -2.90
N ALA A 2 -9.42 19.00 -3.17
CA ALA A 2 -9.12 17.94 -4.13
C ALA A 2 -9.69 16.62 -3.59
N LYS A 3 -10.74 16.09 -4.24
CA LYS A 3 -11.16 14.68 -4.07
C LYS A 3 -9.90 13.85 -4.29
N GLY A 4 -9.36 13.26 -3.22
CA GLY A 4 -8.05 12.59 -3.25
C GLY A 4 -7.98 11.64 -4.45
N ALA A 5 -7.04 11.89 -5.34
CA ALA A 5 -6.87 11.11 -6.56
C ALA A 5 -6.82 9.62 -6.22
N TYR A 6 -7.68 8.83 -6.85
CA TYR A 6 -7.67 7.38 -6.71
C TYR A 6 -6.38 6.84 -7.33
N THR A 7 -5.42 6.46 -6.50
CA THR A 7 -4.14 5.91 -6.94
C THR A 7 -4.14 4.38 -6.87
N VAL A 8 -3.30 3.74 -7.67
CA VAL A 8 -3.08 2.29 -7.60
C VAL A 8 -2.67 1.87 -6.17
N TYR A 9 -1.84 2.65 -5.49
CA TYR A 9 -1.44 2.39 -4.10
C TYR A 9 -2.64 2.34 -3.14
N LYS A 10 -3.58 3.28 -3.26
CA LYS A 10 -4.80 3.27 -2.43
C LYS A 10 -5.62 2.01 -2.68
N ALA A 11 -5.81 1.64 -3.94
CA ALA A 11 -6.54 0.41 -4.29
C ALA A 11 -5.86 -0.85 -3.73
N LEU A 12 -4.53 -0.91 -3.77
CA LEU A 12 -3.77 -2.02 -3.19
C LEU A 12 -3.90 -2.10 -1.68
N LEU A 13 -3.90 -0.98 -0.96
CA LEU A 13 -4.18 -0.94 0.48
C LEU A 13 -5.59 -1.45 0.80
N GLU A 14 -6.58 -1.05 0.01
CA GLU A 14 -7.98 -1.49 0.19
C GLU A 14 -8.13 -3.00 -0.04
N LEU A 15 -7.40 -3.59 -1.00
CA LEU A 15 -7.36 -5.05 -1.19
C LEU A 15 -6.73 -5.80 -0.01
N LEU A 16 -5.82 -5.17 0.72
CA LEU A 16 -5.28 -5.69 1.98
C LEU A 16 -6.26 -5.53 3.16
N GLY A 17 -7.43 -4.93 2.95
CA GLY A 17 -8.38 -4.63 4.00
C GLY A 17 -8.03 -3.39 4.83
N LEU A 18 -7.15 -2.52 4.32
CA LEU A 18 -6.74 -1.30 4.99
C LEU A 18 -7.38 -0.08 4.31
N ARG A 19 -7.91 0.85 5.10
CA ARG A 19 -8.41 2.13 4.59
C ARG A 19 -7.35 3.20 4.73
N GLN A 20 -6.89 3.76 3.61
CA GLN A 20 -6.00 4.92 3.63
C GLN A 20 -6.74 6.14 4.22
N LEU A 21 -6.15 6.73 5.26
CA LEU A 21 -6.62 8.00 5.85
C LEU A 21 -5.85 9.17 5.27
N ASP A 22 -4.53 9.06 5.21
CA ASP A 22 -3.65 10.13 4.76
C ASP A 22 -2.31 9.55 4.26
N VAL A 23 -1.61 10.31 3.40
CA VAL A 23 -0.23 10.01 2.99
C VAL A 23 0.56 11.30 2.94
N TYR A 24 1.67 11.33 3.66
CA TYR A 24 2.57 12.48 3.67
C TYR A 24 4.02 12.05 3.50
N ARG A 25 4.83 12.95 2.95
CA ARG A 25 6.26 12.74 2.71
C ARG A 25 7.08 13.43 3.78
N LYS A 26 7.94 12.67 4.46
CA LYS A 26 8.97 13.21 5.35
C LYS A 26 10.15 13.66 4.49
N SER A 27 10.57 14.90 4.66
CA SER A 27 11.68 15.53 3.92
C SER A 27 12.95 15.73 4.74
N ARG A 28 12.94 15.42 6.04
CA ARG A 28 14.14 15.49 6.88
C ARG A 28 15.00 14.26 6.63
N GLY A 29 16.04 14.41 5.81
CA GLY A 29 16.93 13.33 5.37
C GLY A 29 16.51 12.75 4.01
N SER A 30 16.65 11.44 3.82
CA SER A 30 16.16 10.76 2.62
C SER A 30 14.63 10.82 2.57
N PRO A 31 14.02 11.20 1.42
CA PRO A 31 12.57 11.25 1.29
C PRO A 31 11.90 9.91 1.62
N SER A 32 10.96 9.92 2.56
CA SER A 32 10.17 8.74 2.91
C SER A 32 8.68 9.05 2.99
N ASP A 33 7.86 8.22 2.35
CA ASP A 33 6.41 8.32 2.46
C ASP A 33 5.90 7.57 3.69
N VAL A 34 5.04 8.24 4.46
CA VAL A 34 4.31 7.64 5.58
C VAL A 34 2.84 7.57 5.22
N ILE A 35 2.29 6.37 5.32
CA ILE A 35 0.90 6.07 5.02
C ILE A 35 0.17 5.85 6.33
N ARG A 36 -0.80 6.71 6.61
CA ARG A 36 -1.69 6.54 7.76
C ARG A 36 -2.90 5.73 7.31
N VAL A 37 -3.09 4.56 7.91
CA VAL A 37 -4.18 3.64 7.57
C VAL A 37 -5.03 3.31 8.78
N LEU A 38 -6.31 3.07 8.53
CA LEU A 38 -7.26 2.48 9.46
C LEU A 38 -7.46 1.02 9.07
N GLU A 39 -7.26 0.10 10.01
CA GLU A 39 -7.78 -1.26 9.89
C GLU A 39 -9.24 -1.27 10.38
N PRO A 40 -10.23 -1.58 9.52
CA PRO A 40 -11.64 -1.40 9.87
C PRO A 40 -12.16 -2.33 10.97
N SER A 41 -11.64 -3.56 11.06
CA SER A 41 -12.16 -4.59 11.96
C SER A 41 -11.91 -4.29 13.43
N SER A 42 -10.70 -3.85 13.76
CA SER A 42 -10.21 -3.44 15.08
C SER A 42 -10.34 -1.94 15.32
N ARG A 43 -10.66 -1.16 14.27
CA ARG A 43 -10.64 0.32 14.27
C ARG A 43 -9.28 0.93 14.62
N LYS A 44 -8.20 0.15 14.53
CA LYS A 44 -6.85 0.59 14.85
C LYS A 44 -6.31 1.47 13.73
N VAL A 45 -5.75 2.62 14.11
CA VAL A 45 -5.02 3.50 13.19
C VAL A 45 -3.53 3.29 13.37
N ILE A 46 -2.82 3.03 12.29
CA ILE A 46 -1.38 2.85 12.28
C ILE A 46 -0.70 3.76 11.24
N ASN A 47 0.56 4.07 11.49
CA ASN A 47 1.42 4.73 10.53
C ASN A 47 2.38 3.69 9.95
N ILE A 48 2.46 3.63 8.63
CA ILE A 48 3.38 2.76 7.89
C ILE A 48 4.41 3.67 7.23
N ASP A 49 5.62 3.66 7.76
CA ASP A 49 6.77 4.32 7.15
C ASP A 49 7.41 3.39 6.12
N LEU A 50 7.41 3.80 4.85
CA LEU A 50 7.99 2.98 3.78
C LEU A 50 9.53 2.99 3.79
N GLY A 51 10.15 3.94 4.49
CA GLY A 51 11.59 4.19 4.48
C GLY A 51 12.12 4.77 3.16
N THR A 52 11.25 5.01 2.19
CA THR A 52 11.53 5.59 0.86
C THR A 52 10.23 6.15 0.26
N THR A 53 10.31 6.78 -0.90
CA THR A 53 9.13 7.17 -1.68
C THR A 53 8.41 5.94 -2.23
N ARG A 54 7.07 5.92 -2.23
CA ARG A 54 6.29 4.80 -2.79
C ARG A 54 6.55 4.59 -4.29
N GLU A 55 6.91 5.66 -5.01
CA GLU A 55 7.21 5.62 -6.45
C GLU A 55 8.56 4.94 -6.75
N SER A 56 9.44 4.80 -5.76
CA SER A 56 10.70 4.04 -5.90
C SER A 56 10.53 2.55 -5.63
N LEU A 57 9.32 2.09 -5.30
CA LEU A 57 9.02 0.69 -5.02
C LEU A 57 8.19 0.10 -6.16
N THR A 58 8.46 -1.15 -6.50
CA THR A 58 7.48 -1.95 -7.23
C THR A 58 6.22 -2.16 -6.38
N TYR A 59 5.10 -2.47 -7.03
CA TYR A 59 3.85 -2.72 -6.30
C TYR A 59 3.96 -3.94 -5.37
N GLU A 60 4.77 -4.96 -5.71
CA GLU A 60 5.04 -6.07 -4.81
C GLU A 60 5.84 -5.66 -3.57
N GLU A 61 6.91 -4.87 -3.74
CA GLU A 61 7.70 -4.38 -2.61
C GLU A 61 6.89 -3.45 -1.71
N PHE A 62 6.05 -2.62 -2.31
CA PHE A 62 5.09 -1.78 -1.60
C PHE A 62 4.15 -2.62 -0.72
N LEU A 63 3.50 -3.64 -1.31
CA LEU A 63 2.61 -4.55 -0.57
C LEU A 63 3.34 -5.28 0.55
N ALA A 64 4.55 -5.79 0.30
CA ALA A 64 5.35 -6.50 1.28
C ALA A 64 5.70 -5.61 2.48
N LYS A 65 6.17 -4.37 2.23
CA LYS A 65 6.45 -3.39 3.29
C LYS A 65 5.21 -3.04 4.10
N VAL A 66 4.07 -2.85 3.45
CA VAL A 66 2.79 -2.58 4.12
C VAL A 66 2.39 -3.75 5.02
N LYS A 67 2.44 -4.98 4.51
CA LYS A 67 2.10 -6.19 5.28
C LYS A 67 3.02 -6.33 6.49
N GLU A 68 4.33 -6.24 6.30
CA GLU A 68 5.32 -6.35 7.38
C GLU A 68 5.09 -5.29 8.47
N ALA A 69 4.88 -4.03 8.08
CA ALA A 69 4.64 -2.95 9.03
C ALA A 69 3.30 -3.06 9.77
N ALA A 70 2.26 -3.56 9.09
CA ALA A 70 0.96 -3.82 9.70
C ALA A 70 1.04 -4.97 10.73
N GLU A 71 1.69 -6.06 10.36
CA GLU A 71 1.87 -7.24 11.22
C GLU A 71 2.71 -6.93 12.45
N LYS A 72 3.81 -6.15 12.30
CA LYS A 72 4.59 -5.61 13.43
C LYS A 72 3.76 -4.77 14.39
N GLN A 73 2.69 -4.16 13.90
CA GLN A 73 1.75 -3.37 14.69
C GLN A 73 0.51 -4.17 15.11
N GLY A 74 0.53 -5.50 14.98
CA GLY A 74 -0.55 -6.39 15.43
C GLY A 74 -1.79 -6.40 14.55
N ILE A 75 -1.69 -5.92 13.30
CA ILE A 75 -2.74 -6.07 12.28
C ILE A 75 -2.39 -7.26 11.41
N ARG A 76 -3.25 -8.29 11.43
CA ARG A 76 -3.06 -9.49 10.61
C ARG A 76 -3.66 -9.28 9.22
N ILE A 77 -2.83 -9.39 8.19
CA ILE A 77 -3.30 -9.46 6.81
C ILE A 77 -3.70 -10.90 6.50
N SER A 78 -4.92 -11.12 6.03
CA SER A 78 -5.38 -12.48 5.68
C SER A 78 -4.70 -13.00 4.41
N ASP A 79 -4.46 -14.31 4.33
CA ASP A 79 -3.87 -14.94 3.13
C ASP A 79 -4.73 -14.68 1.88
N ARG A 80 -6.05 -14.62 2.06
CA ARG A 80 -6.99 -14.27 0.99
C ARG A 80 -6.78 -12.84 0.48
N SER A 81 -6.69 -11.87 1.38
CA SER A 81 -6.44 -10.46 1.04
C SER A 81 -5.09 -10.32 0.34
N TRP A 82 -4.06 -10.98 0.87
CA TRP A 82 -2.72 -11.00 0.29
C TRP A 82 -2.71 -11.58 -1.14
N SER A 83 -3.27 -12.78 -1.31
CA SER A 83 -3.37 -13.45 -2.61
C SER A 83 -4.12 -12.58 -3.63
N THR A 84 -5.22 -11.95 -3.21
CA THR A 84 -6.00 -11.04 -4.07
C THR A 84 -5.19 -9.83 -4.52
N ALA A 85 -4.47 -9.18 -3.59
CA ALA A 85 -3.62 -8.04 -3.90
C ALA A 85 -2.49 -8.42 -4.88
N MET A 86 -1.82 -9.55 -4.64
CA MET A 86 -0.76 -10.05 -5.52
C MET A 86 -1.27 -10.43 -6.91
N ALA A 87 -2.45 -11.06 -7.00
CA ALA A 87 -3.09 -11.36 -8.28
C ALA A 87 -3.39 -10.08 -9.07
N LYS A 88 -3.84 -9.01 -8.40
CA LYS A 88 -4.04 -7.70 -9.03
C LYS A 88 -2.74 -7.15 -9.59
N VAL A 89 -1.64 -7.22 -8.83
CA VAL A 89 -0.32 -6.76 -9.29
C VAL A 89 0.16 -7.56 -10.50
N LYS A 90 0.04 -8.88 -10.46
CA LYS A 90 0.39 -9.75 -11.59
C LYS A 90 -0.40 -9.38 -12.86
N SER A 91 -1.71 -9.19 -12.74
CA SER A 91 -2.56 -8.77 -13.87
C SER A 91 -2.15 -7.41 -14.44
N MET A 92 -1.74 -6.46 -13.59
CA MET A 92 -1.25 -5.15 -14.07
C MET A 92 0.07 -5.30 -14.85
N LYS A 93 0.99 -6.16 -14.38
CA LYS A 93 2.24 -6.45 -15.09
C LYS A 93 2.01 -7.10 -16.45
N GLU A 94 1.09 -8.05 -16.55
CA GLU A 94 0.75 -8.71 -17.81
C GLU A 94 0.16 -7.72 -18.82
N ARG A 95 -0.74 -6.83 -18.38
CA ARG A 95 -1.30 -5.78 -19.25
C ARG A 95 -0.24 -4.80 -19.75
N ALA A 96 0.69 -4.39 -18.88
CA ALA A 96 1.77 -3.48 -19.25
C ALA A 96 2.72 -4.08 -20.31
N LYS A 97 2.98 -5.41 -20.23
CA LYS A 97 3.74 -6.12 -21.26
C LYS A 97 2.99 -6.21 -22.58
N ALA A 98 1.69 -6.50 -22.54
CA ALA A 98 0.85 -6.59 -23.74
C ALA A 98 0.67 -5.25 -24.47
N SER A 99 0.75 -4.11 -23.76
CA SER A 99 0.66 -2.78 -24.38
C SER A 99 1.96 -2.29 -25.02
N GLN A 100 3.07 -3.02 -24.83
CA GLN A 100 4.39 -2.69 -25.39
C GLN A 100 4.78 -3.59 -26.58
N ALA A 101 3.94 -4.58 -26.90
CA ALA A 101 4.05 -5.47 -28.06
C ALA A 101 3.13 -4.97 -29.18
#